data_AF-A0A9N8ZXC2-F1
#
_entry.id   AF-A0A9N8ZXC2-F1
#
_cell.length_a   1.000
_cell.length_b   1.000
_cell.length_c   1.000
_cell.angle_alpha   90.00
_cell.angle_beta   90.00
_cell.angle_gamma   90.00
#
_symmetry.space_group_name_H-M   'P 1'
#
loop_
_entity.id
_entity.type
_entity.pdbx_description
1 polymer ?
#
loop_
_entity_poly.entity_id
_entity_poly.type
_entity_poly.pdbx_seq_one_letter_code
_entity_poly.pdbx_strand_id
1 'polypeptide(L)'
;MPSVTLIADTLREIFEYHKDDPKTLHSLITVNRLWCCQAIPLLWRRPFEMAAQDKYHQIIKTYIMCLSDKALSRFMFVGIKLNNFKKPFFNYPTYLQEFDSERFRLALNTWIRMNVIIGTAVDTRSPFNTFCGPIKKLFGPIVKDCYKISPPNIFYKALNKCIEPLIQNYYATHPNFNVIKEVTDLLFSRCNRLKNLKIYLGDEHTLSLAEMNFALLTIKHNALLNLQKFELVIRTPSLNGDNSQDMNDVLTNLFTMMSQYATNIQEMKIQSYTTGLPAKVHASLYKLIESQRTLQSFMSNYFWNASSPSLFTALLNQSHSLTRFRLWGLTHFNNSLILGLLEWNALEVLELMGCPDFPVFANFTKGQLRIRNLYIGNGYGSYPFITTNLIRMINLNLQKLVVEGATPEIIDAVTINCPQLTHLSLCAYQDIFESLPRLLSTLSLLETLILGNQEQFIFTDDTILQFSQSIPPSLCALFLNFNISSQSLRVLLTECSAPLHRLELHQMQNKELELFSILIQYTQDNKYLKELKLYLAHSNSYTDPVSLDVLRNANKYFTIVKQDTTRNSYNLW
;
A
#
# COMPACT_ATOMS: atom_id res chain seq x y z
N MET A 1 26.55 -33.68 31.00
CA MET A 1 26.29 -33.73 29.55
C MET A 1 26.69 -32.39 28.95
N PRO A 2 27.38 -32.33 27.80
CA PRO A 2 27.62 -31.05 27.14
C PRO A 2 26.26 -30.51 26.67
N SER A 3 25.92 -29.26 27.03
CA SER A 3 24.68 -28.65 26.55
C SER A 3 24.79 -28.46 25.04
N VAL A 4 23.90 -29.09 24.28
CA VAL A 4 23.80 -28.86 22.84
C VAL A 4 23.30 -27.43 22.63
N THR A 5 24.21 -26.50 22.39
CA THR A 5 23.89 -25.12 22.02
C THR A 5 23.79 -25.01 20.51
N LEU A 6 22.61 -24.69 19.99
CA LEU A 6 22.44 -24.37 18.57
C LEU A 6 23.36 -23.20 18.19
N ILE A 7 24.10 -23.35 17.10
CA ILE A 7 24.98 -22.30 16.58
C ILE A 7 24.16 -21.16 15.96
N ALA A 8 24.79 -20.00 15.83
CA ALA A 8 24.13 -18.77 15.38
C ALA A 8 23.41 -18.90 14.02
N ASP A 9 24.00 -19.63 13.08
CA ASP A 9 23.43 -19.78 11.73
C ASP A 9 22.18 -20.66 11.74
N THR A 10 22.18 -21.75 12.51
CA THR A 10 20.98 -22.58 12.70
C THR A 10 19.85 -21.80 13.36
N LEU A 11 20.15 -20.98 14.38
CA LEU A 11 19.14 -20.12 14.99
C LEU A 11 18.60 -19.08 14.01
N ARG A 12 19.46 -18.50 13.16
CA ARG A 12 19.03 -17.53 12.14
C ARG A 12 18.07 -18.16 11.14
N GLU A 13 18.36 -19.35 10.66
CA GLU A 13 17.47 -20.09 9.74
C GLU A 13 16.12 -20.38 10.40
N ILE A 14 16.12 -20.87 11.64
CA ILE A 14 14.89 -21.11 12.40
C ILE A 14 14.09 -19.80 12.57
N PHE A 15 14.75 -18.70 12.94
CA PHE A 15 14.07 -17.43 13.20
C PHE A 15 13.54 -16.78 11.91
N GLU A 16 14.14 -17.05 10.75
CA GLU A 16 13.68 -16.53 9.47
C GLU A 16 12.29 -17.08 9.09
N TYR A 17 11.91 -18.29 9.56
CA TYR A 17 10.54 -18.80 9.45
C TYR A 17 9.52 -17.94 10.23
N HIS A 18 9.98 -17.19 11.23
CA HIS A 18 9.16 -16.29 12.05
C HIS A 18 9.39 -14.80 11.73
N LYS A 19 10.03 -14.48 10.59
CA LYS A 19 10.41 -13.10 10.24
C LYS A 19 9.23 -12.10 10.18
N ASP A 20 8.03 -12.60 9.93
CA ASP A 20 6.80 -11.80 9.83
C ASP A 20 5.92 -11.87 11.11
N ASP A 21 6.38 -12.56 12.16
CA ASP A 21 5.70 -12.63 13.46
C ASP A 21 6.45 -11.80 14.53
N PRO A 22 6.09 -10.52 14.71
CA PRO A 22 6.77 -9.65 15.66
C PRO A 22 6.63 -10.13 17.10
N LYS A 23 5.54 -10.83 17.47
CA LYS A 23 5.34 -11.32 18.85
C LYS A 23 6.33 -12.43 19.17
N THR A 24 6.50 -13.36 18.24
CA THR A 24 7.50 -14.43 18.37
C THR A 24 8.90 -13.84 18.42
N LEU A 25 9.27 -12.97 17.47
CA LEU A 25 10.60 -12.35 17.45
C LEU A 25 10.92 -11.55 18.74
N HIS A 26 9.94 -10.84 19.31
CA HIS A 26 10.11 -10.17 20.59
C HIS A 26 10.38 -11.15 21.74
N SER A 27 9.70 -12.30 21.75
CA SER A 27 9.92 -13.34 22.74
C SER A 27 11.31 -13.97 22.62
N LEU A 28 11.84 -14.12 21.38
CA LEU A 28 13.18 -14.66 21.15
C LEU A 28 14.28 -13.75 21.73
N ILE A 29 14.07 -12.43 21.73
CA ILE A 29 15.06 -11.45 22.22
C ILE A 29 15.29 -11.56 23.73
N THR A 30 14.30 -12.04 24.49
CA THR A 30 14.39 -12.13 25.95
C THR A 30 15.07 -13.41 26.44
N VAL A 31 15.32 -14.38 25.56
CA VAL A 31 15.87 -15.69 25.94
C VAL A 31 17.32 -15.60 26.40
N ASN A 32 18.23 -15.14 25.54
CA ASN A 32 19.63 -14.92 25.89
C ASN A 32 20.30 -13.99 24.86
N ARG A 33 21.57 -13.64 25.09
CA ARG A 33 22.34 -12.73 24.23
C ARG A 33 22.46 -13.24 22.78
N LEU A 34 22.67 -14.54 22.58
CA LEU A 34 22.82 -15.12 21.23
C LEU A 34 21.51 -14.98 20.43
N TRP A 35 20.39 -15.32 21.05
CA TRP A 35 19.06 -15.24 20.43
C TRP A 35 18.68 -13.78 20.15
N CYS A 36 18.93 -12.89 21.11
CA CYS A 36 18.79 -11.44 20.93
C CYS A 36 19.59 -10.94 19.71
N CYS A 37 20.86 -11.34 19.57
CA CYS A 37 21.68 -10.96 18.43
C CYS A 37 21.17 -11.48 17.08
N GLN A 38 20.46 -12.63 17.03
CA GLN A 38 19.88 -13.14 15.77
C GLN A 38 18.49 -12.58 15.47
N ALA A 39 17.68 -12.30 16.49
CA ALA A 39 16.31 -11.80 16.34
C ALA A 39 16.23 -10.28 16.08
N ILE A 40 17.13 -9.48 16.67
CA ILE A 40 17.16 -8.02 16.47
C ILE A 40 17.29 -7.64 14.98
N PRO A 41 18.21 -8.23 14.19
CA PRO A 41 18.29 -7.97 12.76
C PRO A 41 17.05 -8.35 11.97
N LEU A 42 16.12 -9.17 12.49
CA LEU A 42 14.85 -9.50 11.84
C LEU A 42 13.79 -8.44 12.15
N LEU A 43 13.63 -8.09 13.43
CA LEU A 43 12.68 -7.03 13.84
C LEU A 43 12.98 -5.68 13.20
N TRP A 44 14.27 -5.36 13.05
CA TRP A 44 14.71 -4.04 12.55
C TRP A 44 14.88 -3.96 11.03
N ARG A 45 14.53 -5.01 10.26
CA ARG A 45 14.47 -4.93 8.78
C ARG A 45 13.36 -3.99 8.32
N ARG A 46 12.21 -4.05 8.99
CA ARG A 46 10.99 -3.28 8.68
C ARG A 46 10.31 -2.78 9.96
N PRO A 47 10.98 -1.93 10.75
CA PRO A 47 10.57 -1.64 12.11
C PRO A 47 9.19 -0.97 12.19
N PHE A 48 8.81 -0.17 11.20
CA PHE A 48 7.49 0.44 11.13
C PHE A 48 6.37 -0.54 10.75
N GLU A 49 6.67 -1.70 10.17
CA GLU A 49 5.69 -2.78 9.95
C GLU A 49 5.57 -3.72 11.14
N MET A 50 6.67 -3.88 11.89
CA MET A 50 6.76 -4.74 13.06
C MET A 50 6.20 -4.11 14.34
N ALA A 51 5.78 -2.85 14.27
CA ALA A 51 5.25 -2.11 15.41
C ALA A 51 3.86 -1.55 15.11
N ALA A 52 3.03 -1.46 16.14
CA ALA A 52 1.80 -0.70 16.08
C ALA A 52 2.11 0.81 15.96
N GLN A 53 1.23 1.56 15.30
CA GLN A 53 1.44 2.99 15.01
C GLN A 53 1.65 3.84 16.27
N ASP A 54 1.04 3.48 17.40
CA ASP A 54 1.23 4.16 18.69
C ASP A 54 2.68 4.03 19.22
N LYS A 55 3.44 3.02 18.78
CA LYS A 55 4.84 2.78 19.16
C LYS A 55 5.86 3.36 18.19
N TYR A 56 5.45 3.94 17.07
CA TYR A 56 6.37 4.49 16.06
C TYR A 56 7.37 5.51 16.62
N HIS A 57 6.96 6.33 17.59
CA HIS A 57 7.83 7.30 18.26
C HIS A 57 9.03 6.63 18.98
N GLN A 58 8.90 5.37 19.43
CA GLN A 58 9.98 4.64 20.09
C GLN A 58 11.05 4.17 19.08
N ILE A 59 10.64 3.87 17.85
CA ILE A 59 11.55 3.56 16.75
C ILE A 59 12.44 4.77 16.46
N ILE A 60 11.82 5.94 16.29
CA ILE A 60 12.53 7.21 16.06
C ILE A 60 13.46 7.54 17.23
N LYS A 61 12.98 7.40 18.47
CA LYS A 61 13.82 7.56 19.66
C LYS A 61 15.07 6.70 19.58
N THR A 62 14.93 5.43 19.21
CA THR A 62 16.05 4.48 19.10
C THR A 62 17.04 4.86 17.99
N TYR A 63 16.56 5.34 16.85
CA TYR A 63 17.43 5.88 15.80
C TYR A 63 18.17 7.14 16.26
N ILE A 64 17.49 8.08 16.89
CA ILE A 64 18.13 9.29 17.42
C ILE A 64 19.20 8.91 18.46
N MET A 65 18.95 7.91 19.31
CA MET A 65 19.97 7.38 20.25
C MET A 65 21.22 6.81 19.55
N CYS A 66 21.17 6.49 18.25
CA CYS A 66 22.33 6.05 17.46
C CYS A 66 23.16 7.20 16.87
N LEU A 67 22.72 8.46 17.02
CA LEU A 67 23.45 9.66 16.59
C LEU A 67 24.71 9.88 17.42
N SER A 68 25.64 10.68 16.87
CA SER A 68 26.82 11.12 17.61
C SER A 68 26.44 12.10 18.74
N ASP A 69 27.27 12.17 19.78
CA ASP A 69 27.06 13.10 20.90
C ASP A 69 26.99 14.57 20.39
N LYS A 70 27.81 14.93 19.39
CA LYS A 70 27.75 16.23 18.69
C LYS A 70 26.40 16.49 18.03
N ALA A 71 25.79 15.49 17.41
CA ALA A 71 24.47 15.61 16.80
C ALA A 71 23.39 15.75 17.87
N LEU A 72 23.41 14.92 18.91
CA LEU A 72 22.47 15.02 20.04
C LEU A 72 22.51 16.39 20.72
N SER A 73 23.68 17.02 20.84
CA SER A 73 23.82 18.39 21.36
C SER A 73 23.03 19.41 20.55
N ARG A 74 22.92 19.26 19.22
CA ARG A 74 22.11 20.17 18.37
C ARG A 74 20.61 20.02 18.61
N PHE A 75 20.12 18.80 18.88
CA PHE A 75 18.73 18.57 19.26
C PHE A 75 18.37 19.27 20.57
N MET A 76 19.25 19.17 21.58
CA MET A 76 19.05 19.86 22.86
C MET A 76 19.08 21.38 22.69
N PHE A 77 19.96 21.88 21.81
CA PHE A 77 20.06 23.31 21.52
C PHE A 77 18.76 23.90 20.98
N VAL A 78 18.03 23.17 20.12
CA VAL A 78 16.74 23.61 19.59
C VAL A 78 15.54 23.33 20.51
N GLY A 79 15.80 22.97 21.77
CA GLY A 79 14.75 22.77 22.78
C GLY A 79 14.05 21.41 22.73
N ILE A 80 14.64 20.40 22.08
CA ILE A 80 14.14 19.03 22.13
C ILE A 80 14.70 18.32 23.36
N LYS A 81 13.80 17.83 24.23
CA LYS A 81 14.16 17.08 25.43
C LYS A 81 14.66 15.67 25.06
N LEU A 82 15.90 15.36 25.44
CA LEU A 82 16.49 14.02 25.28
C LEU A 82 16.61 13.30 26.63
N ASN A 83 15.49 13.15 27.35
CA ASN A 83 15.50 12.51 28.66
C ASN A 83 15.80 11.00 28.55
N ASN A 84 16.73 10.51 29.39
CA ASN A 84 17.09 9.10 29.51
C ASN A 84 17.64 8.45 28.21
N PHE A 85 18.38 9.20 27.40
CA PHE A 85 19.08 8.67 26.22
C PHE A 85 20.36 7.93 26.64
N LYS A 86 20.29 6.59 26.69
CA LYS A 86 21.47 5.71 26.80
C LYS A 86 21.92 5.29 25.41
N LYS A 87 23.22 5.06 25.19
CA LYS A 87 23.66 4.53 23.89
C LYS A 87 23.04 3.13 23.66
N PRO A 88 22.48 2.86 22.48
CA PRO A 88 21.85 1.58 22.18
C PRO A 88 22.90 0.48 22.06
N PHE A 89 22.52 -0.75 22.43
CA PHE A 89 23.40 -1.93 22.34
C PHE A 89 23.73 -2.32 20.89
N PHE A 90 22.85 -2.00 19.95
CA PHE A 90 22.98 -2.34 18.55
C PHE A 90 22.97 -1.09 17.67
N ASN A 91 23.64 -1.18 16.52
CA ASN A 91 23.58 -0.15 15.49
C ASN A 91 22.33 -0.34 14.61
N TYR A 92 21.16 -0.07 15.19
CA TYR A 92 19.87 -0.34 14.57
C TYR A 92 19.69 0.17 13.12
N PRO A 93 20.20 1.37 12.74
CA PRO A 93 20.14 1.83 11.35
C PRO A 93 20.71 0.85 10.31
N THR A 94 21.67 0.00 10.68
CA THR A 94 22.30 -0.96 9.76
C THR A 94 21.40 -2.13 9.38
N TYR A 95 20.33 -2.38 10.15
CA TYR A 95 19.42 -3.49 9.88
C TYR A 95 18.27 -3.09 8.97
N LEU A 96 18.06 -1.79 8.72
CA LEU A 96 16.96 -1.28 7.90
C LEU A 96 17.02 -1.86 6.49
N GLN A 97 15.93 -2.50 6.06
CA GLN A 97 15.73 -2.98 4.70
C GLN A 97 14.54 -2.31 4.02
N GLU A 98 13.64 -1.69 4.78
CA GLU A 98 12.44 -1.06 4.24
C GLU A 98 12.28 0.36 4.76
N PHE A 99 12.34 1.34 3.85
CA PHE A 99 12.13 2.75 4.17
C PHE A 99 10.84 3.25 3.53
N ASP A 100 9.88 3.63 4.37
CA ASP A 100 8.62 4.27 3.99
C ASP A 100 8.63 5.70 4.54
N SER A 101 8.68 6.70 3.65
CA SER A 101 8.81 8.10 4.03
C SER A 101 7.57 8.64 4.76
N GLU A 102 6.36 8.12 4.48
CA GLU A 102 5.12 8.55 5.15
C GLU A 102 5.07 8.02 6.59
N ARG A 103 5.37 6.73 6.79
CA ARG A 103 5.46 6.15 8.14
C ARG A 103 6.58 6.76 8.96
N PHE A 104 7.75 6.95 8.35
CA PHE A 104 8.89 7.61 9.01
C PHE A 104 8.53 9.02 9.47
N ARG A 105 7.89 9.80 8.60
CA ARG A 105 7.42 11.15 8.95
C ARG A 105 6.41 11.14 10.09
N LEU A 106 5.38 10.30 10.01
CA LEU A 106 4.36 10.18 11.06
C LEU A 106 5.02 9.88 12.40
N ALA A 107 5.95 8.93 12.41
CA ALA A 107 6.73 8.56 13.58
C ALA A 107 7.55 9.75 14.13
N LEU A 108 8.24 10.46 13.24
CA LEU A 108 9.12 11.57 13.58
C LEU A 108 8.32 12.74 14.14
N ASN A 109 7.22 13.10 13.50
CA ASN A 109 6.32 14.17 13.96
C ASN A 109 5.72 13.84 15.32
N THR A 110 5.27 12.60 15.56
CA THR A 110 4.80 12.18 16.88
C THR A 110 5.92 12.27 17.92
N TRP A 111 7.12 11.81 17.61
CA TRP A 111 8.27 11.91 18.52
C TRP A 111 8.63 13.37 18.84
N ILE A 112 8.69 14.24 17.83
CA ILE A 112 8.96 15.68 17.99
C ILE A 112 7.90 16.29 18.90
N ARG A 113 6.60 16.09 18.63
CA ARG A 113 5.50 16.61 19.46
C ARG A 113 5.59 16.19 20.92
N MET A 114 6.04 14.96 21.20
CA MET A 114 6.21 14.45 22.57
C MET A 114 7.43 15.04 23.30
N ASN A 115 8.44 15.53 22.57
CA ASN A 115 9.74 15.91 23.14
C ASN A 115 10.10 17.39 22.97
N VAL A 116 9.36 18.16 22.16
CA VAL A 116 9.49 19.61 22.08
C VAL A 116 8.87 20.25 23.31
N ILE A 117 9.55 21.26 23.87
CA ILE A 117 9.04 22.08 24.96
C ILE A 117 8.04 23.09 24.39
N ILE A 118 6.75 22.73 24.31
CA ILE A 118 5.71 23.70 23.95
C ILE A 118 5.06 24.21 25.25
N GLY A 119 5.39 25.45 25.63
CA GLY A 119 4.39 26.33 26.22
C GLY A 119 3.39 26.64 25.10
N THR A 120 2.12 26.39 25.34
CA THR A 120 1.02 26.38 24.38
C THR A 120 1.00 27.53 23.36
N ALA A 121 0.45 27.19 22.19
CA ALA A 121 0.01 28.06 21.10
C ALA A 121 1.07 28.53 20.11
N VAL A 122 0.69 28.36 18.84
CA VAL A 122 1.33 28.89 17.65
C VAL A 122 1.56 30.39 17.83
N ASP A 123 2.83 30.80 17.87
CA ASP A 123 3.24 32.11 17.39
C ASP A 123 4.69 31.99 16.93
N THR A 124 4.98 32.49 15.74
CA THR A 124 6.29 32.53 15.09
C THR A 124 7.26 33.50 15.80
N ARG A 125 7.33 33.47 17.13
CA ARG A 125 8.08 34.45 17.93
C ARG A 125 9.23 33.82 18.71
N SER A 126 10.39 33.97 18.07
CA SER A 126 11.73 34.15 18.63
C SER A 126 12.37 32.96 19.38
N PRO A 127 13.53 32.44 18.88
CA PRO A 127 14.41 31.49 19.58
C PRO A 127 14.81 31.90 21.01
N PHE A 128 14.63 33.17 21.38
CA PHE A 128 14.96 33.72 22.70
C PHE A 128 14.21 33.05 23.86
N ASN A 129 12.94 32.69 23.68
CA ASN A 129 12.14 32.16 24.79
C ASN A 129 12.57 30.74 25.20
N THR A 130 13.06 29.95 24.24
CA THR A 130 13.59 28.59 24.48
C THR A 130 14.93 28.62 25.23
N PHE A 131 15.76 29.64 24.95
CA PHE A 131 17.08 29.84 25.59
C PHE A 131 17.01 30.30 27.05
N CYS A 132 15.97 31.06 27.39
CA CYS A 132 15.82 31.62 28.73
C CYS A 132 15.55 30.55 29.81
N GLY A 133 14.98 29.39 29.46
CA GLY A 133 14.61 28.35 30.44
C GLY A 133 15.80 27.75 31.22
N PRO A 134 16.80 27.17 30.52
CA PRO A 134 18.00 26.61 31.16
C PRO A 134 18.85 27.68 31.86
N ILE A 135 18.98 28.87 31.26
CA ILE A 135 19.76 29.99 31.80
C ILE A 135 19.09 30.56 33.06
N LYS A 136 17.76 30.71 33.08
CA LYS A 136 17.01 31.06 34.30
C LYS A 136 17.18 30.02 35.41
N LYS A 137 17.35 28.74 35.07
CA LYS A 137 17.61 27.68 36.06
C LYS A 137 19.03 27.72 36.61
N LEU A 138 20.02 28.04 35.77
CA LEU A 138 21.44 28.10 36.15
C LEU A 138 21.76 29.36 36.98
N PHE A 139 21.22 30.52 36.56
CA PHE A 139 21.51 31.82 37.17
C PHE A 139 20.43 32.29 38.16
N GLY A 140 19.24 31.69 38.15
CA GLY A 140 18.14 32.06 39.05
C GLY A 140 18.48 32.04 40.54
N PRO A 141 19.21 31.03 41.06
CA PRO A 141 19.68 31.03 42.45
C PRO A 141 20.72 32.12 42.73
N ILE A 142 21.70 32.29 41.83
CA ILE A 142 22.76 33.31 41.92
C ILE A 142 22.17 34.74 41.92
N VAL A 143 21.09 34.96 41.17
CA VAL A 143 20.39 36.27 41.09
C VAL A 143 19.52 36.55 42.33
N LYS A 144 19.00 35.50 42.98
CA LYS A 144 18.19 35.64 44.21
C LYS A 144 19.01 36.12 45.40
N ASP A 145 20.28 35.72 45.46
CA ASP A 145 21.22 36.12 46.50
C ASP A 145 21.88 37.50 46.22
N CYS A 146 21.91 37.95 44.95
CA CYS A 146 22.62 39.16 44.55
C CYS A 146 21.79 40.44 44.41
N TYR A 147 20.44 40.44 44.57
CA TYR A 147 19.64 41.65 44.34
C TYR A 147 18.51 41.92 45.34
N LYS A 148 18.76 42.86 46.25
CA LYS A 148 17.76 43.79 46.82
C LYS A 148 17.75 45.16 46.12
N ILE A 149 18.60 45.42 45.12
CA ILE A 149 18.76 46.75 44.51
C ILE A 149 18.89 46.66 42.99
N SER A 150 17.77 46.49 42.27
CA SER A 150 17.49 47.08 40.94
C SER A 150 16.32 46.39 40.23
N PRO A 151 15.58 47.09 39.35
CA PRO A 151 14.40 46.55 38.71
C PRO A 151 14.73 45.33 37.83
N PRO A 152 13.98 44.21 37.94
CA PRO A 152 14.16 42.98 37.17
C PRO A 152 14.35 43.21 35.66
N ASN A 153 13.72 44.24 35.10
CA ASN A 153 13.73 44.55 33.67
C ASN A 153 15.10 44.93 33.09
N ILE A 154 16.01 45.47 33.89
CA ILE A 154 17.33 45.92 33.39
C ILE A 154 18.28 44.72 33.22
N PHE A 155 18.26 43.79 34.18
CA PHE A 155 19.06 42.57 34.11
C PHE A 155 18.61 41.68 32.94
N TYR A 156 17.30 41.48 32.76
CA TYR A 156 16.79 40.73 31.61
C TYR A 156 17.15 41.39 30.28
N LYS A 157 17.12 42.73 30.19
CA LYS A 157 17.60 43.44 28.99
C LYS A 157 19.10 43.25 28.76
N ALA A 158 19.93 43.32 29.80
CA ALA A 158 21.37 43.12 29.69
C ALA A 158 21.74 41.68 29.32
N LEU A 159 21.11 40.69 29.98
CA LEU A 159 21.27 39.28 29.69
C LEU A 159 20.88 38.96 28.24
N ASN A 160 19.72 39.46 27.79
CA ASN A 160 19.29 39.29 26.41
C ASN A 160 20.30 39.91 25.43
N LYS A 161 20.78 41.12 25.70
CA LYS A 161 21.78 41.81 24.85
C LYS A 161 23.14 41.09 24.81
N CYS A 162 23.52 40.35 25.86
CA CYS A 162 24.75 39.56 25.90
C CYS A 162 24.59 38.19 25.20
N ILE A 163 23.41 37.60 25.24
CA ILE A 163 23.12 36.29 24.62
C ILE A 163 22.79 36.43 23.12
N GLU A 164 22.17 37.54 22.72
CA GLU A 164 21.78 37.81 21.32
C GLU A 164 22.92 37.59 20.33
N PRO A 165 24.14 38.14 20.53
CA PRO A 165 25.24 37.98 19.57
C PRO A 165 25.73 36.52 19.50
N LEU A 166 25.63 35.75 20.59
CA LEU A 166 26.01 34.34 20.62
C LEU A 166 25.00 33.47 19.88
N ILE A 167 23.70 33.74 20.06
CA ILE A 167 22.62 33.08 19.32
C ILE A 167 22.73 33.41 17.82
N GLN A 168 22.91 34.70 17.49
CA GLN A 168 23.07 35.15 16.11
C GLN A 168 24.32 34.53 15.46
N ASN A 169 25.45 34.49 16.16
CA ASN A 169 26.66 33.82 15.68
C ASN A 169 26.46 32.31 15.51
N TYR A 170 25.74 31.65 16.42
CA TYR A 170 25.42 30.23 16.29
C TYR A 170 24.56 29.95 15.05
N TYR A 171 23.48 30.71 14.83
CA TYR A 171 22.64 30.54 13.64
C TYR A 171 23.35 30.96 12.35
N ALA A 172 24.23 31.97 12.39
CA ALA A 172 25.08 32.34 11.25
C ALA A 172 26.11 31.24 10.89
N THR A 173 26.59 30.48 11.88
CA THR A 173 27.55 29.39 11.68
C THR A 173 26.91 28.01 11.51
N HIS A 174 25.62 27.85 11.86
CA HIS A 174 24.84 26.61 11.78
C HIS A 174 23.44 26.81 11.16
N PRO A 175 23.31 27.42 9.97
CA PRO A 175 22.02 27.92 9.47
C PRO A 175 20.95 26.87 9.12
N ASN A 176 21.18 25.55 9.29
CA ASN A 176 20.31 24.51 8.72
C ASN A 176 20.14 23.27 9.63
N PHE A 177 20.01 23.42 10.95
CA PHE A 177 19.66 22.27 11.79
C PHE A 177 18.24 21.80 11.47
N ASN A 178 18.14 20.64 10.82
CA ASN A 178 16.89 20.02 10.46
C ASN A 178 16.85 18.59 11.02
N VAL A 179 15.88 18.32 11.89
CA VAL A 179 15.72 17.02 12.54
C VAL A 179 15.50 15.89 11.54
N ILE A 180 14.71 16.14 10.49
CA ILE A 180 14.46 15.18 9.41
C ILE A 180 15.80 14.81 8.77
N LYS A 181 16.56 15.81 8.33
CA LYS A 181 17.88 15.64 7.71
C LYS A 181 18.84 14.84 8.59
N GLU A 182 18.97 15.17 9.87
CA GLU A 182 19.89 14.47 10.78
C GLU A 182 19.56 12.98 10.92
N VAL A 183 18.26 12.65 11.02
CA VAL A 183 17.81 11.27 11.16
C VAL A 183 17.90 10.53 9.83
N THR A 184 17.52 11.14 8.71
CA THR A 184 17.63 10.50 7.38
C THR A 184 19.08 10.31 6.97
N ASP A 185 19.98 11.28 7.24
CA ASP A 185 21.41 11.14 6.99
C ASP A 185 22.02 9.99 7.79
N LEU A 186 21.61 9.83 9.05
CA LEU A 186 22.01 8.67 9.87
C LEU A 186 21.54 7.35 9.24
N LEU A 187 20.26 7.27 8.85
CA LEU A 187 19.70 6.07 8.27
C LEU A 187 20.37 5.72 6.95
N PHE A 188 20.45 6.67 6.02
CA PHE A 188 20.99 6.45 4.68
C PHE A 188 22.49 6.16 4.70
N SER A 189 23.26 6.82 5.57
CA SER A 189 24.71 6.57 5.68
C SER A 189 25.09 5.24 6.34
N ARG A 190 24.14 4.54 6.97
CA ARG A 190 24.37 3.26 7.65
C ARG A 190 23.61 2.09 7.04
N CYS A 191 22.57 2.35 6.27
CA CYS A 191 21.75 1.35 5.61
C CYS A 191 22.49 0.71 4.44
N ASN A 192 22.79 -0.59 4.51
CA ASN A 192 23.55 -1.31 3.48
C ASN A 192 22.78 -2.40 2.74
N ARG A 193 21.52 -2.66 3.12
CA ARG A 193 20.70 -3.77 2.62
C ARG A 193 19.27 -3.31 2.31
N LEU A 194 19.13 -2.11 1.75
CA LEU A 194 17.82 -1.58 1.40
C LEU A 194 17.18 -2.46 0.32
N LYS A 195 16.02 -3.03 0.64
CA LYS A 195 15.21 -3.85 -0.27
C LYS A 195 14.00 -3.11 -0.79
N ASN A 196 13.35 -2.32 0.07
CA ASN A 196 12.14 -1.59 -0.27
C ASN A 196 12.34 -0.10 0.00
N LEU A 197 12.11 0.73 -1.02
CA LEU A 197 12.13 2.19 -0.90
C LEU A 197 10.78 2.74 -1.34
N LYS A 198 10.07 3.39 -0.41
CA LYS A 198 8.77 3.98 -0.64
C LYS A 198 8.77 5.46 -0.28
N ILE A 199 8.47 6.30 -1.27
CA ILE A 199 8.59 7.76 -1.20
C ILE A 199 7.24 8.41 -1.50
N TYR A 200 6.86 9.38 -0.67
CA TYR A 200 5.63 10.17 -0.79
C TYR A 200 5.95 11.65 -0.88
N LEU A 201 5.32 12.34 -1.84
CA LEU A 201 5.53 13.76 -2.16
C LEU A 201 4.23 14.53 -2.26
N GLY A 202 4.32 15.85 -2.07
CA GLY A 202 3.40 16.80 -2.69
C GLY A 202 2.21 17.26 -1.84
N ASP A 203 2.05 16.88 -0.58
CA ASP A 203 1.06 17.53 0.31
C ASP A 203 1.74 18.26 1.48
N GLU A 204 1.02 19.13 2.18
CA GLU A 204 1.49 19.86 3.38
C GLU A 204 1.90 18.91 4.52
N HIS A 205 1.55 17.65 4.39
CA HIS A 205 1.90 16.59 5.31
C HIS A 205 3.03 15.72 4.75
N THR A 206 3.70 16.00 3.63
CA THR A 206 4.84 15.19 3.16
C THR A 206 6.18 15.72 3.69
N LEU A 207 7.22 14.86 3.71
CA LEU A 207 8.57 15.33 4.04
C LEU A 207 9.13 16.09 2.84
N SER A 208 9.82 17.20 3.10
CA SER A 208 10.57 17.88 2.05
C SER A 208 11.74 17.00 1.61
N LEU A 209 11.74 16.54 0.36
CA LEU A 209 12.85 15.73 -0.15
C LEU A 209 14.16 16.51 -0.21
N ALA A 210 14.11 17.84 -0.31
CA ALA A 210 15.30 18.67 -0.27
C ALA A 210 16.09 18.50 1.05
N GLU A 211 15.42 18.02 2.11
CA GLU A 211 16.02 17.73 3.40
C GLU A 211 16.67 16.34 3.46
N MET A 212 16.39 15.46 2.49
CA MET A 212 16.90 14.09 2.45
C MET A 212 18.09 13.95 1.51
N ASN A 213 19.24 13.53 2.04
CA ASN A 213 20.42 13.30 1.23
C ASN A 213 20.52 11.84 0.72
N PHE A 214 19.78 11.53 -0.36
CA PHE A 214 19.78 10.18 -0.95
C PHE A 214 21.15 9.70 -1.42
N ALA A 215 22.09 10.59 -1.73
CA ALA A 215 23.45 10.19 -2.11
C ALA A 215 24.16 9.39 -1.01
N LEU A 216 23.76 9.54 0.26
CA LEU A 216 24.31 8.75 1.36
C LEU A 216 24.03 7.26 1.24
N LEU A 217 22.99 6.86 0.48
CA LEU A 217 22.68 5.45 0.17
C LEU A 217 23.74 4.78 -0.72
N THR A 218 24.64 5.55 -1.33
CA THR A 218 25.65 5.02 -2.26
C THR A 218 27.09 5.34 -1.86
N ILE A 219 27.32 6.35 -1.00
CA ILE A 219 28.68 6.84 -0.67
C ILE A 219 29.53 5.81 0.09
N LYS A 220 29.02 5.20 1.17
CA LYS A 220 29.83 4.26 1.99
C LYS A 220 29.76 2.82 1.49
N HIS A 221 28.62 2.45 0.95
CA HIS A 221 28.29 1.18 0.34
C HIS A 221 27.09 1.45 -0.56
N ASN A 222 26.93 0.68 -1.62
CA ASN A 222 25.75 0.81 -2.46
C ASN A 222 24.58 0.02 -1.84
N ALA A 223 23.80 0.70 -0.99
CA ALA A 223 22.61 0.15 -0.36
C ALA A 223 21.55 -0.29 -1.39
N LEU A 224 21.55 0.36 -2.55
CA LEU A 224 20.58 0.18 -3.61
C LEU A 224 20.81 -1.07 -4.46
N LEU A 225 21.98 -1.74 -4.35
CA LEU A 225 22.25 -3.01 -5.04
C LEU A 225 21.21 -4.09 -4.72
N ASN A 226 20.69 -4.05 -3.48
CA ASN A 226 19.73 -5.02 -2.96
C ASN A 226 18.28 -4.56 -3.14
N LEU A 227 18.05 -3.41 -3.79
CA LEU A 227 16.72 -2.84 -3.92
C LEU A 227 15.87 -3.70 -4.85
N GLN A 228 14.80 -4.26 -4.30
CA GLN A 228 13.85 -5.13 -4.99
C GLN A 228 12.53 -4.41 -5.27
N LYS A 229 12.12 -3.47 -4.42
CA LYS A 229 10.87 -2.73 -4.57
C LYS A 229 11.08 -1.23 -4.49
N PHE A 230 10.52 -0.51 -5.46
CA PHE A 230 10.48 0.94 -5.46
C PHE A 230 9.04 1.43 -5.63
N GLU A 231 8.59 2.28 -4.71
CA GLU A 231 7.28 2.91 -4.77
C GLU A 231 7.40 4.43 -4.64
N LEU A 232 6.77 5.15 -5.55
CA LEU A 232 6.70 6.60 -5.55
C LEU A 232 5.24 7.04 -5.66
N VAL A 233 4.82 7.94 -4.77
CA VAL A 233 3.50 8.57 -4.79
C VAL A 233 3.67 10.08 -4.73
N ILE A 234 3.22 10.78 -5.78
CA ILE A 234 3.27 12.24 -5.89
C ILE A 234 1.84 12.76 -5.79
N ARG A 235 1.51 13.49 -4.72
CA ARG A 235 0.21 14.13 -4.48
C ARG A 235 0.22 15.57 -5.03
N THR A 236 -0.96 16.16 -5.20
CA THR A 236 -1.10 17.55 -5.67
C THR A 236 -0.58 18.53 -4.61
N PRO A 237 0.38 19.43 -4.97
CA PRO A 237 0.84 20.51 -4.08
C PRO A 237 -0.34 21.29 -3.50
N SER A 238 -0.26 21.66 -2.21
CA SER A 238 -1.15 22.68 -1.69
C SER A 238 -0.94 23.98 -2.48
N LEU A 239 -1.99 24.76 -2.68
CA LEU A 239 -2.05 25.96 -3.54
C LEU A 239 -1.01 27.07 -3.21
N ASN A 240 -0.18 26.89 -2.19
CA ASN A 240 0.73 27.89 -1.65
C ASN A 240 2.19 27.39 -1.71
N GLY A 241 2.96 27.77 -2.74
CA GLY A 241 4.42 27.92 -2.62
C GLY A 241 5.30 27.45 -3.79
N ASP A 242 6.36 28.23 -4.04
CA ASP A 242 7.48 28.12 -5.00
C ASP A 242 8.30 26.79 -5.02
N ASN A 243 7.85 25.72 -4.37
CA ASN A 243 8.65 24.51 -4.13
C ASN A 243 8.63 23.47 -5.28
N SER A 244 8.03 23.78 -6.43
CA SER A 244 7.87 22.81 -7.53
C SER A 244 9.20 22.47 -8.22
N GLN A 245 10.08 23.47 -8.40
CA GLN A 245 11.38 23.29 -9.06
C GLN A 245 12.31 22.39 -8.24
N ASP A 246 12.42 22.64 -6.92
CA ASP A 246 13.24 21.83 -6.02
C ASP A 246 12.80 20.36 -6.02
N MET A 247 11.48 20.11 -5.98
CA MET A 247 10.95 18.74 -6.04
C MET A 247 11.36 18.04 -7.35
N ASN A 248 11.25 18.73 -8.49
CA ASN A 248 11.59 18.17 -9.80
C ASN A 248 13.08 17.83 -9.91
N ASP A 249 13.95 18.69 -9.38
CA ASP A 249 15.39 18.45 -9.37
C ASP A 249 15.76 17.28 -8.44
N VAL A 250 15.14 17.17 -7.26
CA VAL A 250 15.39 16.03 -6.37
C VAL A 250 14.90 14.72 -6.98
N LEU A 251 13.71 14.70 -7.60
CA LEU A 251 13.22 13.51 -8.33
C LEU A 251 14.17 13.11 -9.46
N THR A 252 14.61 14.08 -10.25
CA THR A 252 15.55 13.84 -11.34
C THR A 252 16.86 13.23 -10.83
N ASN A 253 17.42 13.81 -9.75
CA ASN A 253 18.65 13.34 -9.15
C ASN A 253 18.49 11.93 -8.54
N LEU A 254 17.37 11.68 -7.87
CA LEU A 254 17.05 10.37 -7.30
C LEU A 254 16.97 9.30 -8.40
N PHE A 255 16.19 9.51 -9.45
CA PHE A 255 16.06 8.55 -10.55
C PHE A 255 17.39 8.35 -11.27
N THR A 256 18.15 9.42 -11.52
CA THR A 256 19.46 9.34 -12.16
C THR A 256 20.44 8.51 -11.32
N MET A 257 20.49 8.75 -10.01
CA MET A 257 21.29 7.95 -9.09
C MET A 257 20.83 6.48 -9.10
N MET A 258 19.54 6.22 -8.93
CA MET A 258 19.02 4.86 -8.89
C MET A 258 19.28 4.12 -10.21
N SER A 259 19.25 4.78 -11.36
CA SER A 259 19.55 4.15 -12.67
C SER A 259 20.99 3.61 -12.78
N GLN A 260 21.91 4.14 -11.96
CA GLN A 260 23.31 3.71 -11.93
C GLN A 260 23.56 2.62 -10.89
N TYR A 261 22.83 2.67 -9.77
CA TYR A 261 23.16 1.92 -8.57
C TYR A 261 22.13 0.83 -8.21
N ALA A 262 20.91 0.89 -8.74
CA ALA A 262 19.84 -0.09 -8.55
C ALA A 262 19.49 -0.75 -9.90
N THR A 263 19.93 -1.99 -10.11
CA THR A 263 19.74 -2.71 -11.39
C THR A 263 18.87 -3.97 -11.29
N ASN A 264 18.39 -4.28 -10.08
CA ASN A 264 17.66 -5.52 -9.78
C ASN A 264 16.28 -5.24 -9.14
N ILE A 265 15.66 -4.09 -9.43
CA ILE A 265 14.30 -3.81 -8.99
C ILE A 265 13.36 -4.80 -9.67
N GLN A 266 12.50 -5.45 -8.88
CA GLN A 266 11.52 -6.45 -9.30
C GLN A 266 10.11 -5.89 -9.34
N GLU A 267 9.77 -5.01 -8.40
CA GLU A 267 8.48 -4.32 -8.35
C GLU A 267 8.68 -2.81 -8.34
N MET A 268 8.05 -2.13 -9.30
CA MET A 268 8.04 -0.68 -9.37
C MET A 268 6.60 -0.16 -9.43
N LYS A 269 6.28 0.79 -8.55
CA LYS A 269 4.95 1.43 -8.48
C LYS A 269 5.12 2.94 -8.48
N ILE A 270 4.54 3.63 -9.45
CA ILE A 270 4.72 5.07 -9.61
C ILE A 270 3.38 5.75 -9.85
N GLN A 271 2.91 6.54 -8.90
CA GLN A 271 1.65 7.25 -9.00
C GLN A 271 1.88 8.75 -8.90
N SER A 272 1.28 9.52 -9.80
CA SER A 272 1.32 10.99 -9.76
C SER A 272 -0.06 11.60 -9.91
N TYR A 273 -0.55 12.29 -8.89
CA TYR A 273 -1.79 13.06 -8.94
C TYR A 273 -1.57 14.48 -9.47
N THR A 274 -0.33 14.87 -9.77
CA THR A 274 0.00 16.12 -10.47
C THR A 274 0.22 15.86 -11.96
N THR A 275 -0.31 16.75 -12.81
CA THR A 275 -0.26 16.65 -14.28
C THR A 275 0.86 17.48 -14.93
N GLY A 276 1.73 18.12 -14.15
CA GLY A 276 2.70 19.12 -14.64
C GLY A 276 4.18 18.76 -14.47
N LEU A 277 4.56 17.48 -14.43
CA LEU A 277 5.98 17.11 -14.26
C LEU A 277 6.83 17.50 -15.50
N PRO A 278 8.04 18.04 -15.32
CA PRO A 278 8.92 18.39 -16.45
C PRO A 278 9.44 17.17 -17.21
N ALA A 279 9.75 17.35 -18.50
CA ALA A 279 10.36 16.34 -19.38
C ALA A 279 11.61 15.66 -18.79
N LYS A 280 12.43 16.40 -18.03
CA LYS A 280 13.64 15.87 -17.38
C LYS A 280 13.32 14.82 -16.30
N VAL A 281 12.21 14.98 -15.58
CA VAL A 281 11.73 14.00 -14.58
C VAL A 281 11.27 12.72 -15.30
N HIS A 282 10.51 12.86 -16.39
CA HIS A 282 10.10 11.73 -17.22
C HIS A 282 11.31 10.96 -17.76
N ALA A 283 12.26 11.66 -18.40
CA ALA A 283 13.44 11.05 -19.01
C ALA A 283 14.33 10.31 -17.97
N SER A 284 14.52 10.88 -16.78
CA SER A 284 15.29 10.23 -15.72
C SER A 284 14.58 9.00 -15.14
N LEU A 285 13.24 9.01 -15.04
CA LEU A 285 12.49 7.81 -14.69
C LEU A 285 12.64 6.72 -15.76
N TYR A 286 12.51 7.06 -17.04
CA TYR A 286 12.61 6.10 -18.13
C TYR A 286 13.98 5.42 -18.13
N LYS A 287 15.05 6.20 -17.91
CA LYS A 287 16.40 5.66 -17.73
C LYS A 287 16.51 4.70 -16.54
N LEU A 288 15.84 5.01 -15.42
CA LEU A 288 15.77 4.10 -14.27
C LEU A 288 15.10 2.78 -14.67
N ILE A 289 13.98 2.81 -15.38
CA ILE A 289 13.29 1.60 -15.85
C ILE A 289 14.18 0.80 -16.81
N GLU A 290 14.80 1.46 -17.78
CA GLU A 290 15.68 0.83 -18.77
C GLU A 290 16.90 0.13 -18.15
N SER A 291 17.39 0.64 -17.01
CA SER A 291 18.56 0.09 -16.30
C SER A 291 18.27 -1.21 -15.51
N GLN A 292 17.00 -1.60 -15.37
CA GLN A 292 16.63 -2.81 -14.64
C GLN A 292 16.89 -4.08 -15.46
N ARG A 293 17.19 -5.18 -14.77
CA ARG A 293 17.41 -6.50 -15.38
C ARG A 293 16.35 -7.54 -15.02
N THR A 294 15.52 -7.23 -14.02
CA THR A 294 14.64 -8.20 -13.36
C THR A 294 13.25 -7.66 -13.07
N LEU A 295 12.79 -6.62 -13.79
CA LEU A 295 11.53 -5.96 -13.48
C LEU A 295 10.33 -6.84 -13.85
N GLN A 296 9.65 -7.37 -12.84
CA GLN A 296 8.54 -8.31 -13.00
C GLN A 296 7.16 -7.65 -12.92
N SER A 297 7.03 -6.63 -12.07
CA SER A 297 5.79 -5.92 -11.85
C SER A 297 6.00 -4.43 -12.01
N PHE A 298 5.26 -3.81 -12.92
CA PHE A 298 5.21 -2.37 -13.07
C PHE A 298 3.78 -1.85 -12.89
N MET A 299 3.63 -0.80 -12.10
CA MET A 299 2.37 -0.08 -11.93
C MET A 299 2.57 1.41 -12.11
N SER A 300 1.69 2.03 -12.89
CA SER A 300 1.64 3.48 -13.00
C SER A 300 0.25 3.99 -13.30
N ASN A 301 0.03 5.29 -13.10
CA ASN A 301 -1.09 5.97 -13.76
C ASN A 301 -0.76 6.38 -15.21
N TYR A 302 -1.78 6.65 -16.02
CA TYR A 302 -1.66 6.98 -17.46
C TYR A 302 -1.11 8.39 -17.75
N PHE A 303 -0.63 9.09 -16.72
CA PHE A 303 -0.16 10.46 -16.83
C PHE A 303 1.20 10.60 -17.55
N TRP A 304 2.06 9.58 -17.50
CA TRP A 304 3.44 9.71 -17.97
C TRP A 304 3.52 9.94 -19.48
N ASN A 305 4.37 10.91 -19.87
CA ASN A 305 4.47 11.40 -21.23
C ASN A 305 4.48 10.26 -22.27
N ALA A 306 3.48 10.25 -23.15
CA ALA A 306 3.32 9.30 -24.25
C ALA A 306 4.14 9.67 -25.50
N SER A 307 4.84 10.81 -25.49
CA SER A 307 5.78 11.23 -26.55
C SER A 307 7.00 10.32 -26.58
N SER A 308 7.80 10.33 -27.64
CA SER A 308 9.03 9.52 -27.74
C SER A 308 10.24 10.24 -27.11
N PRO A 309 10.96 9.65 -26.15
CA PRO A 309 10.72 8.33 -25.54
C PRO A 309 9.56 8.38 -24.53
N SER A 310 8.73 7.33 -24.53
CA SER A 310 7.58 7.18 -23.64
C SER A 310 7.86 6.16 -22.54
N LEU A 311 7.04 6.17 -21.50
CA LEU A 311 7.07 5.16 -20.45
C LEU A 311 7.01 3.73 -21.02
N PHE A 312 6.15 3.51 -22.02
CA PHE A 312 5.93 2.20 -22.61
C PHE A 312 7.11 1.75 -23.46
N THR A 313 7.79 2.68 -24.15
CA THR A 313 9.03 2.35 -24.86
C THR A 313 10.17 1.98 -23.90
N ALA A 314 10.28 2.65 -22.75
CA ALA A 314 11.29 2.31 -21.74
C ALA A 314 11.07 0.90 -21.17
N LEU A 315 9.81 0.49 -21.02
CA LEU A 315 9.44 -0.85 -20.55
C LEU A 315 9.73 -1.97 -21.57
N LEU A 316 10.01 -1.66 -22.84
CA LEU A 316 10.40 -2.69 -23.82
C LEU A 316 11.70 -3.42 -23.41
N ASN A 317 12.61 -2.75 -22.69
CA ASN A 317 13.80 -3.40 -22.12
C ASN A 317 13.46 -4.53 -21.13
N GLN A 318 12.23 -4.58 -20.64
CA GLN A 318 11.76 -5.55 -19.66
C GLN A 318 10.84 -6.61 -20.29
N SER A 319 10.78 -6.70 -21.62
CA SER A 319 9.89 -7.60 -22.38
C SER A 319 9.93 -9.07 -21.95
N HIS A 320 11.11 -9.56 -21.56
CA HIS A 320 11.32 -10.94 -21.14
C HIS A 320 11.05 -11.20 -19.66
N SER A 321 10.91 -10.16 -18.83
CA SER A 321 10.77 -10.30 -17.37
C SER A 321 9.48 -9.73 -16.81
N LEU A 322 8.82 -8.80 -17.49
CA LEU A 322 7.59 -8.15 -17.05
C LEU A 322 6.41 -9.13 -17.12
N THR A 323 5.98 -9.64 -15.97
CA THR A 323 4.86 -10.58 -15.84
C THR A 323 3.55 -9.91 -15.46
N ARG A 324 3.62 -8.73 -14.81
CA ARG A 324 2.45 -7.97 -14.34
C ARG A 324 2.56 -6.50 -14.71
N PHE A 325 1.55 -6.01 -15.42
CA PHE A 325 1.44 -4.59 -15.78
C PHE A 325 0.10 -4.03 -15.29
N ARG A 326 0.16 -2.93 -14.54
CA ARG A 326 -1.01 -2.27 -13.96
C ARG A 326 -1.03 -0.81 -14.37
N LEU A 327 -2.13 -0.36 -14.96
CA LEU A 327 -2.27 0.99 -15.49
C LEU A 327 -3.55 1.64 -14.98
N TRP A 328 -3.40 2.78 -14.31
CA TRP A 328 -4.52 3.49 -13.70
C TRP A 328 -4.89 4.75 -14.49
N GLY A 329 -6.20 4.98 -14.71
CA GLY A 329 -6.68 6.19 -15.38
C GLY A 329 -6.42 6.21 -16.88
N LEU A 330 -6.43 5.04 -17.53
CA LEU A 330 -6.26 4.92 -18.97
C LEU A 330 -7.41 5.63 -19.71
N THR A 331 -7.09 6.62 -20.54
CA THR A 331 -8.11 7.38 -21.30
C THR A 331 -8.19 7.01 -22.79
N HIS A 332 -7.10 6.49 -23.36
CA HIS A 332 -7.05 5.96 -24.73
C HIS A 332 -5.86 5.00 -24.86
N PHE A 333 -5.87 4.10 -25.85
CA PHE A 333 -4.70 3.28 -26.18
C PHE A 333 -3.80 4.01 -27.19
N ASN A 334 -2.66 4.53 -26.74
CA ASN A 334 -1.65 5.10 -27.64
C ASN A 334 -0.78 4.00 -28.29
N ASN A 335 -0.14 4.34 -29.42
CA ASN A 335 0.68 3.40 -30.20
C ASN A 335 1.80 2.73 -29.39
N SER A 336 2.44 3.45 -28.45
CA SER A 336 3.54 2.90 -27.67
C SER A 336 3.09 1.88 -26.61
N LEU A 337 1.91 2.08 -26.00
CA LEU A 337 1.31 1.09 -25.12
C LEU A 337 0.95 -0.19 -25.88
N ILE A 338 0.37 -0.04 -27.07
CA ILE A 338 -0.02 -1.17 -27.91
C ILE A 338 1.21 -1.98 -28.34
N LEU A 339 2.27 -1.30 -28.78
CA LEU A 339 3.55 -1.94 -29.08
C LEU A 339 4.10 -2.69 -27.85
N GLY A 340 4.06 -2.05 -26.68
CA GLY A 340 4.44 -2.71 -25.42
C GLY A 340 3.68 -4.01 -25.18
N LEU A 341 2.35 -4.00 -25.26
CA LEU A 341 1.51 -5.18 -25.04
C LEU A 341 1.86 -6.33 -25.99
N LEU A 342 2.23 -6.03 -27.24
CA LEU A 342 2.64 -7.04 -28.22
C LEU A 342 4.02 -7.62 -27.94
N GLU A 343 4.95 -6.80 -27.47
CA GLU A 343 6.36 -7.17 -27.28
C GLU A 343 6.66 -7.73 -25.88
N TRP A 344 5.82 -7.48 -24.88
CA TRP A 344 5.99 -8.00 -23.51
C TRP A 344 5.66 -9.50 -23.41
N ASN A 345 6.58 -10.32 -23.92
CA ASN A 345 6.45 -11.77 -24.10
C ASN A 345 6.19 -12.59 -22.83
N ALA A 346 6.54 -12.06 -21.66
CA ALA A 346 6.33 -12.69 -20.36
C ALA A 346 5.05 -12.20 -19.64
N LEU A 347 4.30 -11.26 -20.22
CA LEU A 347 3.16 -10.63 -19.56
C LEU A 347 1.98 -11.60 -19.43
N GLU A 348 1.65 -11.96 -18.19
CA GLU A 348 0.53 -12.83 -17.87
C GLU A 348 -0.62 -12.08 -17.18
N VAL A 349 -0.33 -10.98 -16.49
CA VAL A 349 -1.33 -10.22 -15.74
C VAL A 349 -1.42 -8.78 -16.21
N LEU A 350 -2.60 -8.40 -16.70
CA LEU A 350 -2.92 -7.05 -17.11
C LEU A 350 -4.04 -6.50 -16.23
N GLU A 351 -3.81 -5.33 -15.63
CA GLU A 351 -4.80 -4.60 -14.83
C GLU A 351 -4.96 -3.19 -15.39
N LEU A 352 -6.21 -2.82 -15.70
CA LEU A 352 -6.56 -1.52 -16.26
C LEU A 352 -7.66 -0.88 -15.41
N MET A 353 -7.39 0.27 -14.78
CA MET A 353 -8.46 1.12 -14.23
C MET A 353 -8.98 2.01 -15.36
N GLY A 354 -10.16 1.65 -15.86
CA GLY A 354 -10.69 2.16 -17.12
C GLY A 354 -10.14 1.38 -18.32
N CYS A 355 -11.03 1.08 -19.27
CA CYS A 355 -10.71 0.47 -20.55
C CYS A 355 -11.46 1.26 -21.64
N PRO A 356 -10.77 2.16 -22.38
CA PRO A 356 -11.37 2.89 -23.51
C PRO A 356 -11.36 2.00 -24.77
N ASP A 357 -11.82 2.57 -25.89
CA ASP A 357 -11.80 1.87 -27.17
C ASP A 357 -10.38 1.42 -27.58
N PHE A 358 -10.21 0.11 -27.79
CA PHE A 358 -8.99 -0.49 -28.30
C PHE A 358 -9.01 -0.40 -29.84
N PRO A 359 -8.04 0.29 -30.45
CA PRO A 359 -8.05 0.57 -31.87
C PRO A 359 -7.95 -0.70 -32.72
N VAL A 360 -8.72 -0.71 -33.82
CA VAL A 360 -8.61 -1.72 -34.88
C VAL A 360 -7.42 -1.34 -35.76
N PHE A 361 -6.45 -2.22 -35.97
CA PHE A 361 -5.54 -2.04 -37.10
C PHE A 361 -5.37 -3.28 -37.97
N ALA A 362 -5.24 -3.03 -39.27
CA ALA A 362 -5.23 -4.06 -40.32
C ALA A 362 -4.08 -5.08 -40.18
N ASN A 363 -2.96 -4.70 -39.56
CA ASN A 363 -1.80 -5.58 -39.34
C ASN A 363 -1.89 -6.43 -38.06
N PHE A 364 -2.94 -6.28 -37.24
CA PHE A 364 -3.08 -6.95 -35.94
C PHE A 364 -3.74 -8.34 -36.03
N THR A 365 -4.08 -8.78 -37.24
CA THR A 365 -4.82 -10.02 -37.53
C THR A 365 -4.09 -11.33 -37.19
N LYS A 366 -2.87 -11.26 -36.62
CA LYS A 366 -2.08 -12.45 -36.24
C LYS A 366 -1.49 -12.45 -34.82
N GLY A 367 -1.60 -11.36 -34.05
CA GLY A 367 -0.97 -11.26 -32.73
C GLY A 367 -1.90 -11.70 -31.59
N GLN A 368 -1.62 -12.84 -30.96
CA GLN A 368 -2.28 -13.24 -29.72
C GLN A 368 -1.50 -12.71 -28.51
N LEU A 369 -2.16 -11.97 -27.63
CA LEU A 369 -1.62 -11.56 -26.34
C LEU A 369 -1.59 -12.76 -25.38
N ARG A 370 -0.53 -12.87 -24.59
CA ARG A 370 -0.28 -13.99 -23.64
C ARG A 370 -0.90 -13.79 -22.26
N ILE A 371 -1.83 -12.84 -22.16
CA ILE A 371 -2.47 -12.46 -20.91
C ILE A 371 -3.37 -13.60 -20.43
N ARG A 372 -3.09 -14.10 -19.22
CA ARG A 372 -3.89 -15.13 -18.53
C ARG A 372 -4.91 -14.52 -17.58
N ASN A 373 -4.56 -13.40 -16.96
CA ASN A 373 -5.39 -12.75 -15.96
C ASN A 373 -5.62 -11.29 -16.37
N LEU A 374 -6.87 -10.97 -16.69
CA LEU A 374 -7.28 -9.61 -17.00
C LEU A 374 -8.16 -9.05 -15.89
N TYR A 375 -7.78 -7.87 -15.42
CA TYR A 375 -8.52 -7.11 -14.43
C TYR A 375 -8.89 -5.75 -14.99
N ILE A 376 -10.17 -5.41 -14.91
CA ILE A 376 -10.70 -4.13 -15.39
C ILE A 376 -11.49 -3.49 -14.26
N GLY A 377 -11.01 -2.34 -13.81
CA GLY A 377 -11.67 -1.51 -12.82
C GLY A 377 -12.45 -0.37 -13.44
N ASN A 378 -13.33 0.23 -12.63
CA ASN A 378 -13.99 1.46 -13.02
C ASN A 378 -12.96 2.61 -13.17
N GLY A 379 -13.01 3.33 -14.28
CA GLY A 379 -12.12 4.45 -14.58
C GLY A 379 -12.67 5.79 -14.07
N TYR A 380 -12.10 6.90 -14.54
CA TYR A 380 -12.63 8.26 -14.29
C TYR A 380 -13.82 8.62 -15.21
N GLY A 381 -14.36 7.67 -15.99
CA GLY A 381 -15.47 7.86 -16.93
C GLY A 381 -16.65 6.92 -16.66
N SER A 382 -17.76 7.10 -17.38
CA SER A 382 -18.98 6.29 -17.27
C SER A 382 -18.75 4.85 -17.71
N TYR A 383 -18.64 3.92 -16.76
CA TYR A 383 -18.49 2.46 -16.92
C TYR A 383 -17.26 2.02 -17.76
N PRO A 384 -16.51 0.98 -17.38
CA PRO A 384 -15.48 0.45 -18.25
C PRO A 384 -16.12 -0.17 -19.49
N PHE A 385 -15.56 0.13 -20.66
CA PHE A 385 -15.95 -0.52 -21.92
C PHE A 385 -14.89 -1.57 -22.28
N ILE A 386 -15.24 -2.85 -22.21
CA ILE A 386 -14.34 -3.85 -22.78
C ILE A 386 -14.57 -3.87 -24.28
N THR A 387 -13.53 -3.52 -25.04
CA THR A 387 -13.63 -3.67 -26.48
C THR A 387 -13.57 -5.13 -26.91
N THR A 388 -14.43 -5.47 -27.86
CA THR A 388 -14.40 -6.77 -28.54
C THR A 388 -13.02 -7.08 -29.12
N ASN A 389 -12.26 -6.06 -29.53
CA ASN A 389 -10.89 -6.22 -30.05
C ASN A 389 -9.90 -6.71 -28.99
N LEU A 390 -9.85 -6.09 -27.80
CA LEU A 390 -8.93 -6.55 -26.75
C LEU A 390 -9.25 -7.99 -26.33
N ILE A 391 -10.55 -8.31 -26.19
CA ILE A 391 -11.02 -9.66 -25.86
C ILE A 391 -10.63 -10.67 -26.94
N ARG A 392 -10.80 -10.34 -28.23
CA ARG A 392 -10.35 -11.17 -29.35
C ARG A 392 -8.85 -11.42 -29.35
N MET A 393 -8.05 -10.50 -28.81
CA MET A 393 -6.60 -10.63 -28.76
C MET A 393 -6.09 -11.45 -27.58
N ILE A 394 -6.86 -11.60 -26.50
CA ILE A 394 -6.45 -12.35 -25.29
C ILE A 394 -7.16 -13.71 -25.15
N ASN A 395 -8.25 -13.92 -25.90
CA ASN A 395 -9.17 -15.05 -25.77
C ASN A 395 -8.55 -16.44 -25.60
N LEU A 396 -7.49 -16.79 -26.34
CA LEU A 396 -6.89 -18.12 -26.32
C LEU A 396 -6.17 -18.45 -25.00
N ASN A 397 -5.72 -17.43 -24.25
CA ASN A 397 -4.90 -17.60 -23.05
C ASN A 397 -5.63 -17.20 -21.76
N LEU A 398 -6.75 -16.50 -21.87
CA LEU A 398 -7.44 -15.91 -20.73
C LEU A 398 -8.07 -16.97 -19.83
N GLN A 399 -7.65 -17.01 -18.57
CA GLN A 399 -8.11 -17.95 -17.54
C GLN A 399 -8.92 -17.25 -16.44
N LYS A 400 -8.49 -16.06 -16.02
CA LYS A 400 -9.20 -15.23 -15.04
C LYS A 400 -9.60 -13.89 -15.64
N LEU A 401 -10.87 -13.56 -15.51
CA LEU A 401 -11.43 -12.26 -15.88
C LEU A 401 -12.10 -11.60 -14.66
N VAL A 402 -11.69 -10.37 -14.35
CA VAL A 402 -12.31 -9.52 -13.33
C VAL A 402 -12.78 -8.23 -13.98
N VAL A 403 -14.06 -7.90 -13.83
CA VAL A 403 -14.66 -6.69 -14.40
C VAL A 403 -15.50 -6.00 -13.33
N GLU A 404 -15.11 -4.78 -12.97
CA GLU A 404 -15.91 -3.88 -12.15
C GLU A 404 -16.67 -2.91 -13.05
N GLY A 405 -18.00 -2.82 -12.95
CA GLY A 405 -18.84 -2.07 -13.89
C GLY A 405 -19.21 -2.88 -15.14
N ALA A 406 -19.48 -4.18 -14.99
CA ALA A 406 -19.90 -5.07 -16.07
C ALA A 406 -21.24 -4.64 -16.68
N THR A 407 -21.34 -4.73 -18.01
CA THR A 407 -22.54 -4.43 -18.81
C THR A 407 -22.93 -5.65 -19.68
N PRO A 408 -24.16 -5.74 -20.20
CA PRO A 408 -24.58 -6.78 -21.14
C PRO A 408 -23.66 -6.90 -22.36
N GLU A 409 -23.17 -5.78 -22.90
CA GLU A 409 -22.26 -5.78 -24.05
C GLU A 409 -20.93 -6.47 -23.72
N ILE A 410 -20.43 -6.28 -22.50
CA ILE A 410 -19.24 -6.97 -22.01
C ILE A 410 -19.52 -8.47 -21.90
N ILE A 411 -20.66 -8.85 -21.35
CA ILE A 411 -21.05 -10.25 -21.20
C ILE A 411 -21.16 -10.94 -22.56
N ASP A 412 -21.77 -10.30 -23.55
CA ASP A 412 -21.86 -10.81 -24.91
C ASP A 412 -20.47 -10.98 -25.55
N ALA A 413 -19.58 -9.99 -25.37
CA ALA A 413 -18.21 -10.07 -25.87
C ALA A 413 -17.45 -11.25 -25.24
N VAL A 414 -17.57 -11.46 -23.93
CA VAL A 414 -16.93 -12.59 -23.23
C VAL A 414 -17.54 -13.92 -23.66
N THR A 415 -18.87 -13.99 -23.80
CA THR A 415 -19.60 -15.20 -24.24
C THR A 415 -19.08 -15.71 -25.58
N ILE A 416 -18.84 -14.81 -26.54
CA ILE A 416 -18.41 -15.17 -27.89
C ILE A 416 -16.94 -15.60 -27.92
N ASN A 417 -16.09 -15.03 -27.06
CA ASN A 417 -14.65 -15.10 -27.25
C ASN A 417 -13.92 -15.89 -26.17
N CYS A 418 -14.44 -16.05 -24.95
CA CYS A 418 -13.65 -16.54 -23.80
C CYS A 418 -14.22 -17.83 -23.16
N PRO A 419 -14.39 -18.94 -23.91
CA PRO A 419 -14.96 -20.18 -23.36
C PRO A 419 -14.04 -20.91 -22.36
N GLN A 420 -12.76 -20.55 -22.29
CA GLN A 420 -11.72 -21.22 -21.48
C GLN A 420 -11.59 -20.68 -20.05
N LEU A 421 -12.47 -19.75 -19.64
CA LEU A 421 -12.38 -19.13 -18.31
C LEU A 421 -12.57 -20.16 -17.20
N THR A 422 -11.67 -20.12 -16.21
CA THR A 422 -11.78 -20.88 -14.96
C THR A 422 -12.23 -20.01 -13.80
N HIS A 423 -12.00 -18.68 -13.90
CA HIS A 423 -12.34 -17.71 -12.87
C HIS A 423 -13.01 -16.49 -13.49
N LEU A 424 -14.23 -16.18 -13.05
CA LEU A 424 -14.99 -15.02 -13.49
C LEU A 424 -15.44 -14.21 -12.28
N SER A 425 -15.10 -12.92 -12.25
CA SER A 425 -15.58 -11.96 -11.25
C SER A 425 -16.22 -10.77 -11.96
N LEU A 426 -17.50 -10.55 -11.73
CA LEU A 426 -18.26 -9.46 -12.34
C LEU A 426 -18.93 -8.63 -11.24
N CYS A 427 -18.66 -7.33 -11.21
CA CYS A 427 -19.49 -6.37 -10.48
C CYS A 427 -20.29 -5.57 -11.49
N ALA A 428 -21.61 -5.65 -11.46
CA ALA A 428 -22.45 -4.81 -12.30
C ALA A 428 -22.95 -3.60 -11.52
N TYR A 429 -23.34 -2.55 -12.26
CA TYR A 429 -24.04 -1.35 -11.74
C TYR A 429 -25.43 -1.21 -12.40
N GLN A 430 -25.83 -2.24 -13.15
CA GLN A 430 -27.08 -2.36 -13.87
C GLN A 430 -27.46 -3.84 -13.91
N ASP A 431 -28.68 -4.15 -14.35
CA ASP A 431 -29.08 -5.55 -14.50
C ASP A 431 -28.30 -6.24 -15.63
N ILE A 432 -27.79 -7.42 -15.33
CA ILE A 432 -27.03 -8.28 -16.24
C ILE A 432 -27.55 -9.73 -16.26
N PHE A 433 -28.59 -10.04 -15.47
CA PHE A 433 -29.07 -11.41 -15.28
C PHE A 433 -29.81 -11.98 -16.49
N GLU A 434 -30.24 -11.15 -17.43
CA GLU A 434 -30.75 -11.64 -18.72
C GLU A 434 -29.63 -12.22 -19.60
N SER A 435 -28.41 -11.69 -19.51
CA SER A 435 -27.27 -12.13 -20.33
C SER A 435 -26.42 -13.21 -19.65
N LEU A 436 -26.38 -13.23 -18.31
CA LEU A 436 -25.56 -14.18 -17.54
C LEU A 436 -25.83 -15.66 -17.86
N PRO A 437 -27.09 -16.14 -17.99
CA PRO A 437 -27.34 -17.55 -18.27
C PRO A 437 -26.68 -18.04 -19.55
N ARG A 438 -26.73 -17.20 -20.59
CA ARG A 438 -26.08 -17.49 -21.87
C ARG A 438 -24.57 -17.59 -21.70
N LEU A 439 -23.96 -16.65 -21.00
CA LEU A 439 -22.52 -16.69 -20.70
C LEU A 439 -22.16 -17.96 -19.95
N LEU A 440 -22.80 -18.23 -18.81
CA LEU A 440 -22.48 -19.36 -17.94
C LEU A 440 -22.59 -20.71 -18.67
N SER A 441 -23.59 -20.85 -19.54
CA SER A 441 -23.75 -22.07 -20.36
C SER A 441 -22.56 -22.36 -21.30
N THR A 442 -21.78 -21.34 -21.67
CA THR A 442 -20.59 -21.49 -22.52
C THR A 442 -19.30 -21.78 -21.73
N LEU A 443 -19.28 -21.53 -20.42
CA LEU A 443 -18.08 -21.61 -19.58
C LEU A 443 -17.93 -22.97 -18.90
N SER A 444 -17.71 -24.02 -19.68
CA SER A 444 -17.66 -25.41 -19.17
C SER A 444 -16.49 -25.69 -18.23
N LEU A 445 -15.45 -24.85 -18.19
CA LEU A 445 -14.28 -24.97 -17.30
C LEU A 445 -14.35 -24.04 -16.08
N LEU A 446 -15.45 -23.33 -15.85
CA LEU A 446 -15.56 -22.33 -14.78
C LEU A 446 -15.53 -22.99 -13.40
N GLU A 447 -14.51 -22.71 -12.60
CA GLU A 447 -14.36 -23.23 -11.24
C GLU A 447 -14.82 -22.22 -10.18
N THR A 448 -14.64 -20.92 -10.46
CA THR A 448 -14.97 -19.83 -9.53
C THR A 448 -15.80 -18.74 -10.20
N LEU A 449 -16.92 -18.39 -9.58
CA LEU A 449 -17.80 -17.31 -9.98
C LEU A 449 -18.02 -16.35 -8.81
N ILE A 450 -17.67 -15.08 -9.03
CA ILE A 450 -17.91 -13.99 -8.09
C ILE A 450 -18.83 -12.98 -8.77
N LEU A 451 -19.98 -12.71 -8.17
CA LEU A 451 -20.94 -11.74 -8.67
C LEU A 451 -21.17 -10.67 -7.60
N GLY A 452 -20.95 -9.41 -7.94
CA GLY A 452 -21.23 -8.27 -7.09
C GLY A 452 -22.16 -7.26 -7.75
N ASN A 453 -22.82 -6.45 -6.94
CA ASN A 453 -23.57 -5.29 -7.42
C ASN A 453 -23.65 -4.21 -6.35
N GLN A 454 -23.68 -2.96 -6.81
CA GLN A 454 -23.89 -1.80 -5.95
C GLN A 454 -25.37 -1.50 -5.71
N GLU A 455 -26.26 -1.93 -6.61
CA GLU A 455 -27.71 -1.81 -6.47
C GLU A 455 -28.36 -3.08 -5.89
N GLN A 456 -29.60 -2.96 -5.43
CA GLN A 456 -30.40 -4.12 -5.03
C GLN A 456 -30.75 -4.94 -6.28
N PHE A 457 -30.32 -6.20 -6.32
CA PHE A 457 -30.81 -7.13 -7.33
C PHE A 457 -32.21 -7.62 -6.98
N ILE A 458 -33.10 -7.52 -7.94
CA ILE A 458 -34.44 -8.09 -7.87
C ILE A 458 -34.48 -9.21 -8.90
N PHE A 459 -34.41 -10.44 -8.43
CA PHE A 459 -34.72 -11.58 -9.27
C PHE A 459 -36.23 -11.72 -9.42
N THR A 460 -36.67 -11.93 -10.66
CA THR A 460 -37.97 -12.56 -10.91
C THR A 460 -37.84 -14.08 -10.76
N ASP A 461 -38.96 -14.78 -10.54
CA ASP A 461 -38.95 -16.25 -10.43
C ASP A 461 -38.34 -16.92 -11.67
N ASP A 462 -38.61 -16.39 -12.86
CA ASP A 462 -38.06 -16.90 -14.12
C ASP A 462 -36.55 -16.65 -14.24
N THR A 463 -36.07 -15.46 -13.88
CA THR A 463 -34.65 -15.09 -14.02
C THR A 463 -33.77 -15.84 -13.03
N ILE A 464 -34.21 -16.04 -11.78
CA ILE A 464 -33.45 -16.84 -10.82
C ILE A 464 -33.39 -18.31 -11.24
N LEU A 465 -34.49 -18.87 -11.76
CA LEU A 465 -34.52 -20.25 -12.22
C LEU A 465 -33.54 -20.46 -13.38
N GLN A 466 -33.61 -19.60 -14.40
CA GLN A 466 -32.70 -19.65 -15.56
C GLN A 466 -31.23 -19.48 -15.15
N PHE A 467 -30.94 -18.50 -14.28
CA PHE A 467 -29.59 -18.30 -13.74
C PHE A 467 -29.10 -19.57 -13.02
N SER A 468 -29.90 -20.12 -12.13
CA SER A 468 -29.52 -21.28 -11.29
C SER A 468 -29.21 -22.52 -12.13
N GLN A 469 -30.02 -22.77 -13.17
CA GLN A 469 -29.84 -23.91 -14.07
C GLN A 469 -28.68 -23.72 -15.06
N SER A 470 -28.29 -22.47 -15.34
CA SER A 470 -27.18 -22.15 -16.24
C SER A 470 -25.79 -22.29 -15.60
N ILE A 471 -25.72 -22.40 -14.27
CA ILE A 471 -24.45 -22.55 -13.56
C ILE A 471 -23.75 -23.84 -14.03
N PRO A 472 -22.52 -23.76 -14.56
CA PRO A 472 -21.85 -24.92 -15.13
C PRO A 472 -21.50 -25.95 -14.05
N PRO A 473 -21.54 -27.25 -14.37
CA PRO A 473 -21.30 -28.33 -13.40
C PRO A 473 -19.85 -28.39 -12.90
N SER A 474 -18.92 -27.67 -13.54
CA SER A 474 -17.54 -27.49 -13.09
C SER A 474 -17.40 -26.51 -11.93
N LEU A 475 -18.44 -25.70 -11.64
CA LEU A 475 -18.34 -24.65 -10.64
C LEU A 475 -18.16 -25.24 -9.23
N CYS A 476 -17.08 -24.82 -8.57
CA CYS A 476 -16.72 -25.27 -7.23
C CYS A 476 -16.85 -24.16 -6.19
N ALA A 477 -16.79 -22.89 -6.59
CA ALA A 477 -16.84 -21.76 -5.67
C ALA A 477 -17.76 -20.65 -6.19
N LEU A 478 -18.78 -20.30 -5.41
CA LEU A 478 -19.76 -19.26 -5.73
C LEU A 478 -19.75 -18.18 -4.65
N PHE A 479 -19.59 -16.93 -5.07
CA PHE A 479 -19.55 -15.77 -4.18
C PHE A 479 -20.60 -14.76 -4.65
N LEU A 480 -21.58 -14.46 -3.80
CA LEU A 480 -22.62 -13.48 -4.07
C LEU A 480 -22.42 -12.26 -3.17
N ASN A 481 -21.86 -11.23 -3.77
CA ASN A 481 -21.53 -9.94 -3.15
C ASN A 481 -22.70 -8.95 -3.26
N PHE A 482 -23.91 -9.39 -2.90
CA PHE A 482 -25.14 -8.59 -2.89
C PHE A 482 -26.24 -9.28 -2.08
N ASN A 483 -27.29 -8.54 -1.70
CA ASN A 483 -28.43 -9.11 -1.00
C ASN A 483 -29.28 -9.99 -1.92
N ILE A 484 -29.57 -11.22 -1.48
CA ILE A 484 -30.50 -12.14 -2.14
C ILE A 484 -31.62 -12.51 -1.16
N SER A 485 -32.88 -12.57 -1.63
CA SER A 485 -34.03 -12.96 -0.80
C SER A 485 -33.92 -14.43 -0.38
N SER A 486 -34.56 -14.82 0.74
CA SER A 486 -34.55 -16.23 1.17
C SER A 486 -35.17 -17.15 0.11
N GLN A 487 -36.23 -16.69 -0.57
CA GLN A 487 -36.90 -17.46 -1.62
C GLN A 487 -36.01 -17.65 -2.85
N SER A 488 -35.38 -16.59 -3.36
CA SER A 488 -34.47 -16.69 -4.52
C SER A 488 -33.25 -17.53 -4.19
N LEU A 489 -32.71 -17.42 -2.97
CA LEU A 489 -31.60 -18.26 -2.52
C LEU A 489 -31.99 -19.74 -2.44
N ARG A 490 -33.21 -20.04 -1.97
CA ARG A 490 -33.73 -21.41 -1.95
C ARG A 490 -33.73 -22.00 -3.37
N VAL A 491 -34.30 -21.29 -4.33
CA VAL A 491 -34.33 -21.71 -5.75
C VAL A 491 -32.90 -21.93 -6.27
N LEU A 492 -31.99 -20.99 -5.98
CA LEU A 492 -30.59 -21.12 -6.39
C LEU A 492 -29.93 -22.39 -5.86
N LEU A 493 -30.07 -22.66 -4.57
CA LEU A 493 -29.41 -23.80 -3.93
C LEU A 493 -30.05 -25.15 -4.30
N THR A 494 -31.34 -25.17 -4.67
CA THR A 494 -32.03 -26.40 -5.09
C THR A 494 -31.79 -26.72 -6.56
N GLU A 495 -31.77 -25.71 -7.43
CA GLU A 495 -31.69 -25.88 -8.88
C GLU A 495 -30.23 -25.88 -9.41
N CYS A 496 -29.28 -25.40 -8.62
CA CYS A 496 -27.86 -25.43 -8.99
C CYS A 496 -27.32 -26.87 -8.92
N SER A 497 -26.94 -27.41 -10.07
CA SER A 497 -26.39 -28.77 -10.19
C SER A 497 -24.90 -28.88 -9.83
N ALA A 498 -24.22 -27.75 -9.63
CA ALA A 498 -22.77 -27.72 -9.44
C ALA A 498 -22.36 -28.16 -8.02
N PRO A 499 -21.26 -28.92 -7.85
CA PRO A 499 -20.78 -29.40 -6.57
C PRO A 499 -20.03 -28.27 -5.82
N LEU A 500 -20.78 -27.32 -5.28
CA LEU A 500 -20.20 -26.18 -4.58
C LEU A 500 -19.42 -26.63 -3.33
N HIS A 501 -18.11 -26.40 -3.37
CA HIS A 501 -17.20 -26.59 -2.26
C HIS A 501 -17.10 -25.35 -1.37
N ARG A 502 -17.28 -24.16 -1.97
CA ARG A 502 -17.27 -22.88 -1.26
C ARG A 502 -18.46 -22.04 -1.66
N LEU A 503 -19.16 -21.50 -0.66
CA LEU A 503 -20.25 -20.56 -0.83
C LEU A 503 -20.03 -19.34 0.07
N GLU A 504 -19.91 -18.16 -0.51
CA GLU A 504 -19.87 -16.90 0.26
C GLU A 504 -21.05 -16.01 -0.10
N LEU A 505 -21.75 -15.52 0.92
CA LEU A 505 -22.94 -14.68 0.77
C LEU A 505 -22.77 -13.38 1.55
N HIS A 506 -22.96 -12.24 0.89
CA HIS A 506 -22.93 -10.93 1.51
C HIS A 506 -24.33 -10.35 1.68
N GLN A 507 -24.88 -10.49 2.89
CA GLN A 507 -26.23 -10.08 3.23
C GLN A 507 -26.16 -8.85 4.15
N MET A 508 -26.08 -7.67 3.54
CA MET A 508 -25.98 -6.40 4.25
C MET A 508 -27.32 -5.92 4.81
N GLN A 509 -28.44 -6.31 4.18
CA GLN A 509 -29.78 -5.86 4.53
C GLN A 509 -30.70 -7.04 4.92
N ASN A 510 -30.55 -8.20 4.28
CA ASN A 510 -31.39 -9.35 4.58
C ASN A 510 -30.90 -10.08 5.85
N LYS A 511 -31.76 -10.13 6.86
CA LYS A 511 -31.54 -10.87 8.11
C LYS A 511 -32.74 -11.76 8.46
N GLU A 512 -33.48 -12.21 7.46
CA GLU A 512 -34.63 -13.10 7.63
C GLU A 512 -34.22 -14.38 8.38
N LEU A 513 -35.05 -14.85 9.31
CA LEU A 513 -34.80 -16.11 10.02
C LEU A 513 -34.75 -17.31 9.06
N GLU A 514 -35.52 -17.23 7.98
CA GLU A 514 -35.58 -18.27 6.95
C GLU A 514 -34.21 -18.49 6.27
N LEU A 515 -33.45 -17.42 6.02
CA LEU A 515 -32.09 -17.49 5.47
C LEU A 515 -31.20 -18.46 6.25
N PHE A 516 -31.18 -18.36 7.58
CA PHE A 516 -30.36 -19.23 8.43
C PHE A 516 -30.81 -20.68 8.34
N SER A 517 -32.12 -20.92 8.28
CA SER A 517 -32.66 -22.28 8.15
C SER A 517 -32.29 -22.92 6.81
N ILE A 518 -32.36 -22.16 5.71
CA ILE A 518 -31.95 -22.61 4.37
C ILE A 518 -30.48 -22.98 4.36
N LEU A 519 -29.62 -22.13 4.91
CA LEU A 519 -28.17 -22.36 4.93
C LEU A 519 -27.79 -23.55 5.81
N ILE A 520 -28.42 -23.72 6.97
CA ILE A 520 -28.21 -24.91 7.82
C ILE A 520 -28.60 -26.18 7.05
N GLN A 521 -29.80 -26.20 6.45
CA GLN A 521 -30.26 -27.35 5.67
C GLN A 521 -29.28 -27.67 4.52
N TYR A 522 -28.86 -26.64 3.78
CA TYR A 522 -27.89 -26.80 2.70
C TYR A 522 -26.55 -27.37 3.17
N THR A 523 -26.02 -26.92 4.32
CA THR A 523 -24.78 -27.48 4.88
C THR A 523 -24.89 -28.94 5.29
N GLN A 524 -26.08 -29.38 5.69
CA GLN A 524 -26.33 -30.77 6.08
C GLN A 524 -26.50 -31.67 4.86
N ASP A 525 -27.15 -31.16 3.81
CA ASP A 525 -27.46 -31.93 2.60
C ASP A 525 -26.29 -31.99 1.62
N ASN A 526 -25.51 -30.90 1.50
CA ASN A 526 -24.40 -30.83 0.56
C ASN A 526 -23.11 -31.43 1.15
N LYS A 527 -22.78 -32.65 0.70
CA LYS A 527 -21.58 -33.40 1.11
C LYS A 527 -20.26 -32.84 0.56
N TYR A 528 -20.31 -31.99 -0.47
CA TYR A 528 -19.11 -31.42 -1.10
C TYR A 528 -18.69 -30.10 -0.46
N LEU A 529 -19.61 -29.44 0.25
CA LEU A 529 -19.39 -28.14 0.85
C LEU A 529 -18.31 -28.22 1.93
N LYS A 530 -17.21 -27.50 1.73
CA LYS A 530 -16.09 -27.38 2.66
C LYS A 530 -16.14 -26.09 3.47
N GLU A 531 -16.68 -25.03 2.89
CA GLU A 531 -16.71 -23.72 3.50
C GLU A 531 -17.97 -22.96 3.10
N LEU A 532 -18.67 -22.43 4.11
CA LEU A 532 -19.74 -21.47 3.91
C LEU A 532 -19.44 -20.24 4.78
N LYS A 533 -19.42 -19.06 4.16
CA LYS A 533 -19.31 -17.78 4.87
C LYS A 533 -20.54 -16.93 4.61
N LEU A 534 -21.12 -16.42 5.69
CA LEU A 534 -22.18 -15.43 5.65
C LEU A 534 -21.67 -14.12 6.24
N TYR A 535 -21.57 -13.09 5.40
CA TYR A 535 -21.24 -11.75 5.81
C TYR A 535 -22.52 -10.99 6.14
N LEU A 536 -22.57 -10.40 7.34
CA LEU A 536 -23.70 -9.62 7.83
C LEU A 536 -23.23 -8.22 8.23
N ALA A 537 -24.08 -7.22 8.00
CA ALA A 537 -23.87 -5.88 8.51
C ALA A 537 -23.81 -5.86 10.05
N HIS A 538 -22.79 -5.21 10.60
CA HIS A 538 -22.67 -4.93 12.03
C HIS A 538 -23.80 -3.99 12.45
N SER A 539 -24.74 -4.48 13.25
CA SER A 539 -25.75 -3.62 13.88
C SER A 539 -25.26 -3.23 15.28
N ASN A 540 -25.17 -1.93 15.56
CA ASN A 540 -24.95 -1.39 16.91
C ASN A 540 -26.28 -1.12 17.64
N SER A 541 -27.43 -1.50 17.06
CA SER A 541 -28.75 -1.23 17.64
C SER A 541 -29.26 -2.41 18.47
N TYR A 542 -29.97 -2.10 19.56
CA TYR A 542 -30.68 -3.05 20.42
C TYR A 542 -31.85 -3.78 19.73
N THR A 543 -31.97 -3.67 18.40
CA THR A 543 -33.10 -4.14 17.59
C THR A 543 -32.63 -5.00 16.42
N ASP A 544 -31.59 -5.83 16.62
CA ASP A 544 -31.23 -6.83 15.61
C ASP A 544 -32.34 -7.89 15.56
N PRO A 545 -33.01 -8.12 14.41
CA PRO A 545 -34.10 -9.08 14.31
C PRO A 545 -33.68 -10.54 14.57
N VAL A 546 -32.37 -10.83 14.57
CA VAL A 546 -31.83 -12.17 14.76
C VAL A 546 -31.34 -12.36 16.20
N SER A 547 -31.92 -13.33 16.91
CA SER A 547 -31.50 -13.64 18.28
C SER A 547 -30.08 -14.22 18.33
N LEU A 548 -29.38 -14.00 19.45
CA LEU A 548 -28.05 -14.58 19.69
C LEU A 548 -28.06 -16.11 19.61
N ASP A 549 -29.18 -16.75 19.95
CA ASP A 549 -29.31 -18.21 19.90
C ASP A 549 -29.35 -18.73 18.47
N VAL A 550 -30.02 -18.03 17.55
CA VAL A 550 -30.01 -18.35 16.11
C VAL A 550 -28.58 -18.24 15.57
N LEU A 551 -27.87 -17.16 15.89
CA LEU A 551 -26.48 -16.96 15.45
C LEU A 551 -25.53 -18.02 16.04
N ARG A 552 -25.69 -18.37 17.32
CA ARG A 552 -24.91 -19.44 17.96
C ARG A 552 -25.19 -20.81 17.34
N ASN A 553 -26.43 -21.08 16.98
CA ASN A 553 -26.77 -22.33 16.32
C ASN A 553 -26.18 -22.40 14.91
N ALA A 554 -26.35 -21.34 14.11
CA ALA A 554 -25.81 -21.23 12.76
C ALA A 554 -24.27 -21.35 12.72
N ASN A 555 -23.56 -20.76 13.68
CA ASN A 555 -22.08 -20.84 13.78
C ASN A 555 -21.54 -22.26 13.98
N LYS A 556 -22.38 -23.25 14.30
CA LYS A 556 -21.98 -24.66 14.34
C LYS A 556 -21.82 -25.27 12.95
N TYR A 557 -22.49 -24.67 11.94
CA TYR A 557 -22.59 -25.19 10.59
C TYR A 557 -21.77 -24.36 9.59
N PHE A 558 -21.67 -23.05 9.79
CA PHE A 558 -20.97 -22.15 8.89
C PHE A 558 -20.40 -20.92 9.59
N THR A 559 -19.48 -20.21 8.93
CA THR A 559 -18.81 -19.04 9.52
C THR A 559 -19.64 -17.79 9.29
N ILE A 560 -20.00 -17.08 10.35
CA ILE A 560 -20.63 -15.76 10.27
C ILE A 560 -19.57 -14.68 10.47
N VAL A 561 -19.41 -13.81 9.48
CA VAL A 561 -18.48 -12.68 9.52
C VAL A 561 -19.27 -11.39 9.68
N LYS A 562 -18.95 -10.61 10.71
CA LYS A 562 -19.55 -9.28 10.90
C LYS A 562 -18.72 -8.24 10.15
N GLN A 563 -19.33 -7.52 9.22
CA GLN A 563 -18.69 -6.42 8.48
C GLN A 563 -19.18 -5.06 8.99
N ASP A 564 -18.24 -4.14 9.22
CA ASP A 564 -18.57 -2.74 9.45
C ASP A 564 -19.16 -2.14 8.17
N THR A 565 -20.37 -1.59 8.26
CA THR A 565 -21.14 -1.00 7.15
C THR A 565 -20.45 0.19 6.48
N THR A 566 -19.36 0.72 7.07
CA THR A 566 -18.65 1.91 6.57
C THR A 566 -17.70 1.63 5.40
N ARG A 567 -17.50 0.37 5.01
CA ARG A 567 -16.73 0.01 3.81
C ARG A 567 -17.54 -0.96 2.96
N ASN A 568 -18.00 -0.51 1.79
CA ASN A 568 -18.42 -1.42 0.71
C ASN A 568 -17.18 -2.17 0.20
N SER A 569 -16.66 -3.09 1.02
CA SER A 569 -15.53 -3.95 0.67
C SER A 569 -16.06 -5.18 -0.04
N TYR A 570 -16.58 -4.99 -1.25
CA TYR A 570 -16.72 -6.10 -2.17
C TYR A 570 -15.31 -6.45 -2.63
N ASN A 571 -14.72 -7.53 -2.10
CA ASN A 571 -13.46 -8.06 -2.61
C ASN A 571 -13.74 -8.67 -3.99
N LEU A 572 -13.80 -7.82 -5.02
CA LEU A 572 -14.01 -8.20 -6.41
C LEU A 572 -12.73 -8.69 -7.09
N TRP A 573 -11.58 -8.38 -6.50
CA TRP A 573 -10.23 -8.44 -7.09
C TRP A 573 -9.43 -9.69 -6.67
#